data_AF-A0A9Q1GGZ2-F1
#
_entry.id   AF-A0A9Q1GGZ2-F1
#
_cell.length_a   1.000
_cell.length_b   1.000
_cell.length_c   1.000
_cell.angle_alpha   90.00
_cell.angle_beta   90.00
_cell.angle_gamma   90.00
#
_symmetry.space_group_name_H-M   'P 1'
#
loop_
_entity.id
_entity.type
_entity.pdbx_description
1 polymer ?
#
loop_
_entity_poly.entity_id
_entity_poly.type
_entity_poly.pdbx_seq_one_letter_code
_entity_poly.pdbx_strand_id
1 'polypeptide(L)'
;MLGTRDPLFLTGVTFPPEYHVSDETRVKLTVYDVKEKSQETRSFLGYTTFSIGDLLKSKEQELTLSLRTSDGTDAGGAVVVSRLKMGEIEDGEVDHIAADARGQTCTLVCESLPGTASDKDGSPLMNA
;
A
#
# COMPACT_ATOMS: atom_id res chain seq x y z
N MET A 1 25.84 -0.76 -9.59
CA MET A 1 25.07 0.12 -8.70
C MET A 1 25.33 -0.40 -7.29
N LEU A 2 25.89 0.42 -6.39
CA LEU A 2 26.19 -0.03 -5.03
C LEU A 2 24.89 -0.02 -4.23
N GLY A 3 24.52 -1.14 -3.62
CA GLY A 3 23.37 -1.20 -2.72
C GLY A 3 23.59 -0.29 -1.51
N THR A 4 22.53 0.37 -1.03
CA THR A 4 22.55 1.17 0.20
C THR A 4 21.92 0.39 1.35
N ARG A 5 22.45 0.57 2.57
CA ARG A 5 21.86 0.02 3.79
C ARG A 5 20.70 0.86 4.33
N ASP A 6 20.56 2.09 3.82
CA ASP A 6 19.53 3.05 4.19
C ASP A 6 18.90 3.64 2.92
N PRO A 7 18.03 2.88 2.22
CA PRO A 7 17.35 3.35 1.02
C PRO A 7 16.22 4.33 1.37
N LEU A 8 16.15 5.43 0.62
CA LEU A 8 14.99 6.33 0.65
C LEU A 8 14.03 6.00 -0.49
N PHE A 9 12.77 5.75 -0.17
CA PHE A 9 11.71 5.56 -1.14
C PHE A 9 11.09 6.91 -1.49
N LEU A 10 11.23 7.33 -2.75
CA LEU A 10 10.71 8.63 -3.22
C LEU A 10 9.28 8.56 -3.76
N THR A 11 8.61 7.42 -3.62
CA THR A 11 7.24 7.19 -4.10
C THR A 11 6.29 7.03 -2.93
N GLY A 12 5.23 7.84 -2.89
CA GLY A 12 4.13 7.71 -1.94
C GLY A 12 3.04 6.75 -2.45
N VAL A 13 2.18 6.31 -1.54
CA VAL A 13 0.99 5.51 -1.85
C VAL A 13 -0.25 6.34 -1.53
N THR A 14 -1.19 6.40 -2.47
CA THR A 14 -2.47 7.07 -2.30
C THR A 14 -3.58 6.05 -2.49
N PHE A 15 -4.59 6.10 -1.62
CA PHE A 15 -5.80 5.31 -1.79
C PHE A 15 -6.83 6.11 -2.59
N PRO A 16 -7.34 5.57 -3.70
CA PRO A 16 -8.44 6.21 -4.44
C PRO A 16 -9.69 6.38 -3.56
N PRO A 17 -10.52 7.40 -3.80
CA PRO A 17 -11.70 7.70 -2.98
C PRO A 17 -12.75 6.58 -2.96
N GLU A 18 -12.77 5.72 -3.98
CA GLU A 18 -13.62 4.53 -4.04
C GLU A 18 -13.22 3.44 -3.03
N TYR A 19 -12.03 3.52 -2.43
CA TYR A 19 -11.64 2.63 -1.34
C TYR A 19 -12.08 3.22 0.00
N HIS A 20 -12.93 2.48 0.72
CA HIS A 20 -13.31 2.82 2.10
C HIS A 20 -12.15 2.56 3.07
N VAL A 21 -11.17 3.46 3.08
CA VAL A 21 -10.05 3.40 4.02
C VAL A 21 -10.48 4.00 5.35
N SER A 22 -10.58 3.14 6.36
CA SER A 22 -10.82 3.49 7.76
C SER A 22 -9.54 3.40 8.59
N ASP A 23 -9.60 3.84 9.84
CA ASP A 23 -8.52 3.65 10.81
C ASP A 23 -8.20 2.18 11.09
N GLU A 24 -9.20 1.29 11.01
CA GLU A 24 -9.03 -0.17 11.12
C GLU A 24 -8.34 -0.80 9.91
N THR A 25 -8.22 -0.09 8.79
CA THR A 25 -7.59 -0.63 7.57
C THR A 25 -6.13 -0.98 7.84
N ARG A 26 -5.75 -2.22 7.50
CA ARG A 26 -4.38 -2.73 7.70
C ARG A 26 -3.61 -2.71 6.40
N VAL A 27 -2.39 -2.18 6.45
CA VAL A 27 -1.47 -2.11 5.31
C VAL A 27 -0.30 -3.05 5.58
N LYS A 28 -0.05 -3.98 4.65
CA LYS A 28 1.13 -4.85 4.67
C LYS A 28 2.18 -4.29 3.71
N LEU A 29 3.34 -3.96 4.24
CA LEU A 29 4.50 -3.55 3.46
C LEU A 29 5.42 -4.75 3.29
N THR A 30 5.87 -5.00 2.06
CA THR A 30 6.85 -6.04 1.76
C THR A 30 8.04 -5.43 1.04
N VAL A 31 9.24 -5.72 1.51
CA VAL A 31 10.49 -5.20 0.98
C VAL A 31 11.22 -6.31 0.23
N TYR A 32 11.72 -5.97 -0.95
CA TYR A 32 12.49 -6.87 -1.81
C TYR A 32 13.78 -6.19 -2.27
N ASP A 33 14.86 -6.97 -2.33
CA ASP A 33 16.09 -6.62 -3.04
C ASP A 33 15.89 -6.90 -4.54
N VAL A 34 16.13 -5.88 -5.37
CA VAL A 34 16.00 -5.97 -6.83
C VAL A 34 17.39 -6.21 -7.40
N LYS A 35 17.67 -7.47 -7.77
CA LYS A 35 19.00 -7.87 -8.26
C LYS A 35 19.25 -7.39 -9.68
N GLU A 36 18.29 -7.62 -10.58
CA GLU A 36 18.38 -7.20 -11.98
C GLU A 36 17.00 -6.83 -12.51
N LYS A 37 16.86 -5.61 -13.06
CA LYS A 37 15.57 -5.10 -13.56
C LYS A 37 15.07 -5.87 -14.79
N SER A 38 15.98 -6.47 -15.56
CA SER A 38 15.71 -7.22 -16.80
C SER A 38 15.21 -8.65 -16.55
N GLN A 39 15.60 -9.27 -15.43
CA GLN A 39 15.29 -10.67 -15.13
C GLN A 39 14.12 -10.84 -14.16
N GLU A 40 13.51 -9.73 -13.73
CA GLU A 40 12.41 -9.69 -12.75
C GLU A 40 12.70 -10.46 -11.43
N THR A 41 13.97 -10.75 -11.17
CA THR A 41 14.39 -11.57 -10.04
C THR A 41 14.52 -10.66 -8.81
N ARG A 42 13.66 -10.90 -7.84
CA ARG A 42 13.59 -10.16 -6.58
C ARG A 42 13.85 -11.11 -5.42
N SER A 43 14.63 -10.69 -4.43
CA SER A 43 14.85 -11.46 -3.20
C SER A 43 14.09 -10.81 -2.06
N PHE A 44 13.23 -11.58 -1.38
CA PHE A 44 12.46 -11.09 -0.25
C PHE A 44 13.38 -10.71 0.92
N LEU A 45 13.20 -9.51 1.47
CA LEU A 45 13.97 -9.01 2.61
C LEU A 45 13.16 -9.00 3.90
N GLY A 46 11.85 -8.75 3.82
CA GLY A 46 10.99 -8.74 4.99
C GLY A 46 9.63 -8.13 4.73
N TYR A 47 8.72 -8.27 5.68
CA TYR A 47 7.43 -7.59 5.69
C TYR A 47 7.12 -6.98 7.06
N THR A 48 6.22 -6.03 7.08
CA THR A 48 5.60 -5.53 8.31
C THR A 48 4.15 -5.13 8.04
N THR A 49 3.37 -4.91 9.08
CA THR A 49 1.97 -4.52 8.95
C THR A 49 1.61 -3.49 10.00
N PHE A 50 0.87 -2.47 9.60
CA PHE A 50 0.38 -1.42 10.49
C PHE A 50 -1.08 -1.10 10.15
N SER A 51 -1.83 -0.51 11.08
CA SER A 51 -3.15 0.05 10.78
C SER A 51 -3.04 1.53 10.42
N ILE A 52 -3.95 2.03 9.59
CA ILE A 52 -4.04 3.47 9.30
C ILE A 52 -4.25 4.27 10.59
N GLY A 53 -5.01 3.73 11.53
CA GLY A 53 -5.22 4.31 12.85
C GLY A 53 -3.92 4.48 13.64
N ASP A 54 -3.00 3.53 13.60
CA ASP A 54 -1.69 3.65 14.26
C ASP A 54 -0.89 4.81 13.68
N LEU A 55 -0.89 4.97 12.35
CA LEU A 55 -0.18 6.05 11.67
C LEU A 55 -0.79 7.43 11.97
N LEU A 56 -2.12 7.51 12.04
CA LEU A 56 -2.80 8.78 12.35
C LEU A 56 -2.63 9.21 13.82
N LYS A 57 -2.47 8.25 14.73
CA LYS A 57 -2.32 8.48 16.18
C LYS A 57 -0.86 8.65 16.60
N SER A 58 0.11 8.33 15.73
CA SER A 58 1.53 8.43 16.07
C SER A 58 2.02 9.88 16.09
N LYS A 59 3.13 10.09 16.80
CA LYS A 59 3.80 11.39 16.83
C LYS A 59 4.23 11.76 15.42
N GLU A 60 3.96 13.00 15.03
CA GLU A 60 4.29 13.52 13.68
C GLU A 60 3.65 12.72 12.53
N GLN A 61 2.66 11.85 12.83
CA GLN A 61 2.05 10.92 11.87
C GLN A 61 3.11 10.06 11.16
N GLU A 62 4.09 9.59 11.93
CA GLU A 62 5.19 8.74 11.49
C GLU A 62 5.27 7.45 12.32
N LEU A 63 5.56 6.32 11.66
CA LEU A 63 5.77 5.02 12.28
C LEU A 63 7.13 4.46 11.87
N THR A 64 7.92 4.02 12.85
CA THR A 64 9.10 3.19 12.62
C THR A 64 8.74 1.73 12.88
N LEU A 65 8.79 0.89 11.85
CA LEU A 65 8.30 -0.48 11.87
C LEU A 65 9.44 -1.47 11.58
N SER A 66 9.70 -2.39 12.51
CA SER A 66 10.65 -3.48 12.28
C SER A 66 10.12 -4.46 11.23
N LEU A 67 11.02 -4.91 10.35
CA LEU A 67 10.73 -5.93 9.36
C LEU A 67 10.82 -7.33 9.96
N ARG A 68 9.93 -8.20 9.49
CA ARG A 68 9.88 -9.63 9.82
C ARG A 68 10.17 -10.45 8.58
N THR A 69 10.92 -11.53 8.76
CA THR A 69 11.13 -12.54 7.72
C THR A 69 9.88 -13.40 7.54
N SER A 70 9.87 -14.29 6.53
CA SER A 70 8.72 -15.16 6.24
C SER A 70 8.40 -16.17 7.35
N ASP A 71 9.41 -16.55 8.14
CA ASP A 71 9.30 -17.38 9.34
C ASP A 71 8.88 -16.57 10.60
N GLY A 72 8.66 -15.26 10.45
CA GLY A 72 8.19 -14.37 11.52
C GLY A 72 9.30 -13.89 12.45
N THR A 73 10.57 -14.20 12.16
CA THR A 73 11.71 -13.73 12.95
C THR A 73 12.09 -12.29 12.58
N ASP A 74 12.92 -11.64 13.40
CA ASP A 74 13.39 -10.28 13.13
C ASP A 74 14.35 -10.27 11.94
N ALA A 75 14.06 -9.44 10.92
CA ALA A 75 14.89 -9.36 9.71
C ALA A 75 16.11 -8.44 9.88
N GLY A 76 16.32 -7.80 11.04
CA GLY A 76 17.44 -6.89 11.27
C GLY A 76 17.35 -5.54 10.53
N GLY A 77 16.13 -5.13 10.13
CA GLY A 77 15.87 -3.88 9.42
C GLY A 77 14.54 -3.24 9.83
N ALA A 78 14.38 -1.96 9.51
CA ALA A 78 13.16 -1.20 9.79
C ALA A 78 12.76 -0.35 8.59
N VAL A 79 11.47 -0.01 8.51
CA VAL A 79 10.92 0.94 7.54
C VAL A 79 10.26 2.07 8.31
N VAL A 80 10.51 3.30 7.88
CA VAL A 80 9.80 4.48 8.38
C VAL A 80 8.67 4.81 7.41
N VAL A 81 7.46 4.99 7.95
CA VAL A 81 6.26 5.33 7.21
C VAL A 81 5.71 6.64 7.75
N SER A 82 5.57 7.65 6.90
CA SER A 82 5.06 8.96 7.30
C SER A 82 3.86 9.35 6.45
N ARG A 83 2.85 10.00 7.05
CA ARG A 83 1.70 10.51 6.31
C ARG A 83 2.09 11.75 5.50
N LEU A 84 1.90 11.68 4.20
CA LEU A 84 2.05 12.83 3.30
C LEU A 84 0.70 13.55 3.17
N LYS A 85 0.66 14.85 3.49
CA LYS A 85 -0.48 15.70 3.11
C LYS A 85 -0.21 16.22 1.70
N MET A 86 -0.92 15.68 0.70
CA MET A 86 -0.94 16.29 -0.62
C MET A 86 -1.59 17.67 -0.47
N GLY A 87 -0.95 18.72 -1.01
CA GLY A 87 -1.48 20.07 -0.98
C GLY A 87 -2.91 20.10 -1.50
N GLU A 88 -3.78 20.85 -0.83
CA GLU A 88 -5.09 21.21 -1.38
C GLU A 88 -4.79 21.94 -2.70
N ILE A 89 -5.13 21.33 -3.83
CA ILE A 89 -5.25 22.09 -5.06
C ILE A 89 -6.34 23.12 -4.78
N GLU A 90 -5.96 24.39 -4.60
CA GLU A 90 -6.92 25.48 -4.54
C GLU A 90 -7.78 25.37 -5.81
N ASP A 91 -9.10 25.26 -5.63
CA ASP A 91 -10.11 25.34 -6.69
C ASP A 91 -10.24 26.80 -7.17
N GLY A 92 -9.11 27.36 -7.59
CA GLY A 92 -8.91 28.78 -7.87
C GLY A 92 -8.50 28.98 -9.32
N GLU A 93 -9.52 29.26 -10.14
CA GLU A 93 -9.46 29.83 -11.49
C GLU A 93 -9.08 28.89 -12.65
N VAL A 94 -10.08 28.61 -13.48
CA VAL A 94 -9.95 28.06 -14.82
C VAL A 94 -9.22 29.12 -15.68
N ASP A 95 -7.89 29.04 -15.77
CA ASP A 95 -7.17 29.66 -16.87
C ASP A 95 -6.44 28.61 -17.70
N HIS A 96 -6.47 28.82 -19.00
CA HIS A 96 -6.30 27.83 -20.03
C HIS A 96 -4.81 27.51 -20.23
N ILE A 97 -4.29 26.51 -19.53
CA ILE A 97 -2.93 25.99 -19.82
C ILE A 97 -3.04 24.55 -20.31
N ALA A 98 -3.14 24.40 -21.63
CA ALA A 98 -2.93 23.13 -22.30
C ALA A 98 -1.45 22.74 -22.22
N ALA A 99 -1.10 21.77 -21.37
CA ALA A 99 0.19 21.07 -21.46
C ALA A 99 0.13 19.67 -20.81
N ASP A 100 -0.04 18.69 -21.68
CA ASP A 100 0.37 17.27 -21.62
C ASP A 100 0.19 16.50 -20.30
N ALA A 101 -0.90 15.73 -20.27
CA ALA A 101 -1.13 14.65 -19.34
C ALA A 101 -0.07 13.54 -19.50
N ARG A 102 0.88 13.47 -18.57
CA ARG A 102 1.59 12.21 -18.27
C ARG A 102 1.37 11.83 -16.83
N GLY A 103 0.15 11.36 -16.56
CA GLY A 103 -0.20 10.63 -15.36
C GLY A 103 0.69 9.40 -15.23
N GLN A 104 1.63 9.45 -14.30
CA GLN A 104 2.37 8.26 -13.87
C GLN A 104 1.49 7.48 -12.90
N THR A 105 0.61 6.64 -13.43
CA THR A 105 -0.21 5.73 -12.63
C THR A 105 0.69 4.63 -12.08
N CYS A 106 0.96 4.65 -10.78
CA CYS A 106 1.53 3.48 -10.10
C CYS A 106 0.40 2.45 -9.96
N THR A 107 0.48 1.34 -10.68
CA THR A 107 -0.49 0.24 -10.57
C THR A 107 -0.38 -0.37 -9.17
N LEU A 108 -1.25 0.05 -8.25
CA LEU A 108 -1.43 -0.61 -6.97
C LEU A 108 -2.19 -1.92 -7.23
N VAL A 109 -1.50 -3.06 -7.09
CA VAL A 109 -2.15 -4.37 -7.16
C VAL A 109 -2.74 -4.68 -5.79
N CYS A 110 -4.06 -4.55 -5.68
CA CYS A 110 -4.81 -4.96 -4.50
C CYS A 110 -5.38 -6.37 -4.75
N GLU A 111 -4.82 -7.39 -4.08
CA GLU A 111 -5.41 -8.74 -4.07
C GLU A 111 -6.45 -8.82 -2.95
N SER A 112 -7.72 -8.66 -3.31
CA SER A 112 -8.84 -8.88 -2.39
C SER A 112 -9.02 -10.39 -2.16
N LEU A 113 -9.00 -10.84 -0.91
CA LEU A 113 -9.33 -12.23 -0.56
C LEU A 113 -10.84 -12.46 -0.77
N PRO A 114 -11.29 -13.51 -1.47
CA PRO A 114 -12.72 -13.75 -1.67
C PRO A 114 -13.38 -14.13 -0.35
N GLY A 115 -14.14 -13.18 0.21
CA GLY A 115 -15.06 -13.43 1.30
C GLY A 115 -16.16 -14.40 0.85
N THR A 116 -16.36 -15.46 1.61
CA THR A 116 -17.46 -16.42 1.41
C THR A 116 -18.79 -15.71 1.63
N ALA A 117 -19.47 -15.35 0.55
CA ALA A 117 -20.87 -14.98 0.60
C ALA A 117 -21.67 -16.25 0.93
N SER A 118 -22.23 -16.30 2.14
CA SER A 118 -23.26 -17.25 2.51
C SER A 118 -24.54 -16.86 1.77
N ASP A 119 -24.70 -17.34 0.53
CA ASP A 119 -25.95 -17.24 -0.21
C ASP A 119 -26.98 -18.18 0.42
N LYS A 120 -27.89 -17.56 1.17
CA LYS A 120 -29.09 -18.18 1.72
C LYS A 120 -30.26 -17.73 0.85
N ASP A 121 -30.64 -18.52 -0.15
CA ASP A 121 -32.04 -18.68 -0.58
C ASP A 121 -32.20 -19.87 -1.56
N GLY A 122 -33.32 -20.59 -1.46
CA GLY A 122 -33.66 -21.66 -2.40
C GLY A 122 -34.56 -22.74 -1.80
N SER A 123 -35.86 -22.48 -1.75
CA SER A 123 -36.91 -23.45 -1.42
C SER A 123 -36.97 -24.60 -2.44
N PRO A 124 -37.28 -25.85 -2.03
CA PRO A 124 -37.61 -26.90 -2.98
C PRO A 124 -39.12 -26.98 -3.14
N LEU A 125 -39.62 -26.55 -4.30
CA LEU A 125 -40.94 -26.94 -4.79
C LEU A 125 -40.80 -27.81 -6.05
N MET A 126 -41.42 -28.98 -5.94
CA MET A 126 -42.10 -29.79 -6.97
C MET A 126 -41.35 -30.93 -7.69
N ASN A 127 -41.85 -32.13 -7.33
CA ASN A 127 -42.39 -33.22 -8.17
C ASN A 127 -41.44 -34.27 -8.79
N ALA A 128 -41.64 -35.52 -8.33
CA ALA A 128 -41.95 -36.70 -9.14
C ALA A 128 -42.86 -37.63 -8.32
#